data_AF-A0A7W9YZI2-F1
#
_entry.id   AF-A0A7W9YZI2-F1
#
_cell.length_a   1.000
_cell.length_b   1.000
_cell.length_c   1.000
_cell.angle_alpha   90.00
_cell.angle_beta   90.00
_cell.angle_gamma   90.00
#
_symmetry.space_group_name_H-M   'P 1'
#
loop_
_entity.id
_entity.type
_entity.pdbx_description
1 polymer ?
#
loop_
_entity_poly.entity_id
_entity_poly.type
_entity_poly.pdbx_seq_one_letter_code
_entity_poly.pdbx_strand_id
1 'polypeptide(L)'
;MPDHRTTDLQDRLQFVGLDAAQLRSLSGIQPLISRVLGPALDTFYGKITRHPHTAKFFKDKSHVAHAKSRQEKHWTLIASGSYRDDYVDGVTTVGKTHARIGLEPRWYIGGYALILEQIIKAVVQEELKGFLHGRKAEKLSNDLAAVTKAALVDMDYAITVYLDALTEERTRLEAQRQAEKAEQDAALSALATVLSRLAQGDLTCQVSEQLAPHFDALKANFNESVAALEAAMQEINQAVFEVRAEVDGIASAADNMAKRTEHQASALEESAAALEQITTISGQSAKRVIEVQAVVQESESETVRSGQIVKEAIAAMGDIEGSSQKMNQIIGVIDEIAFQTNLLALNAGVEAARAGEQGKGFAVVAQEVRELAQRSAAAAKEIKELIDRSSADVKRGVDLVNLTGESLSSIGKRVGSINKNIASLTRSAQEQASGIGEINSAVRSMDQITQQNAALMEEANASVQSLSAISGRLAALIGRFRIAGSHQNATPASPIRKTAA
;
A
#
# COMPACT_ATOMS: atom_id res chain seq x y z
N MET A 1 -20.99 -69.73 37.58
CA MET A 1 -22.17 -69.44 36.75
C MET A 1 -22.69 -70.77 36.27
N PRO A 2 -23.96 -71.14 36.56
CA PRO A 2 -24.53 -72.34 35.95
C PRO A 2 -24.41 -72.22 34.43
N ASP A 3 -23.95 -73.27 33.77
CA ASP A 3 -23.74 -73.28 32.33
C ASP A 3 -25.05 -72.89 31.64
N HIS A 4 -25.05 -71.78 30.91
CA HIS A 4 -26.24 -71.22 30.25
C HIS A 4 -26.93 -72.26 29.36
N ARG A 5 -26.17 -73.25 28.86
CA ARG A 5 -26.68 -74.37 28.06
C ARG A 5 -27.52 -75.35 28.86
N THR A 6 -27.08 -75.67 30.08
CA THR A 6 -27.79 -76.61 30.95
C THR A 6 -29.10 -76.00 31.45
N THR A 7 -29.12 -74.69 31.74
CA THR A 7 -30.34 -73.96 32.11
C THR A 7 -31.35 -73.90 30.96
N ASP A 8 -30.92 -73.56 29.72
CA ASP A 8 -31.78 -73.53 28.54
C ASP A 8 -32.36 -74.92 28.21
N LEU A 9 -31.56 -75.99 28.34
CA LEU A 9 -32.06 -77.36 28.16
C LEU A 9 -33.14 -77.71 29.19
N GLN A 10 -32.89 -77.39 30.47
CA GLN A 10 -33.81 -77.73 31.54
C GLN A 10 -35.16 -76.99 31.39
N ASP A 11 -35.12 -75.72 31.01
CA ASP A 11 -36.32 -74.94 30.71
C ASP A 11 -37.12 -75.55 29.53
N ARG A 12 -36.43 -75.98 28.46
CA ARG A 12 -37.07 -76.66 27.32
C ARG A 12 -37.75 -77.96 27.73
N LEU A 13 -37.06 -78.80 28.52
CA LEU A 13 -37.60 -80.07 29.01
C LEU A 13 -38.82 -79.86 29.90
N GLN A 14 -38.77 -78.87 30.78
CA GLN A 14 -39.88 -78.48 31.63
C GLN A 14 -41.07 -77.96 30.82
N PHE A 15 -40.82 -77.09 29.83
CA PHE A 15 -41.86 -76.51 28.98
C PHE A 15 -42.67 -77.57 28.21
N VAL A 16 -42.00 -78.58 27.66
CA VAL A 16 -42.67 -79.68 26.94
C VAL A 16 -43.22 -80.77 27.87
N GLY A 17 -42.95 -80.68 29.18
CA GLY A 17 -43.42 -81.62 30.19
C GLY A 17 -42.67 -82.96 30.22
N LEU A 18 -41.44 -83.05 29.68
CA LEU A 18 -40.61 -84.26 29.70
C LEU A 18 -39.96 -84.45 31.08
N ASP A 19 -40.79 -84.69 32.08
CA ASP A 19 -40.41 -84.81 33.49
C ASP A 19 -39.70 -86.14 33.81
N ALA A 20 -39.27 -86.30 35.07
CA ALA A 20 -38.58 -87.51 35.51
C ALA A 20 -39.40 -88.80 35.31
N ALA A 21 -40.74 -88.74 35.33
CA ALA A 21 -41.58 -89.92 35.07
C ALA A 21 -41.62 -90.28 33.59
N GLN A 22 -41.73 -89.27 32.70
CA GLN A 22 -41.67 -89.49 31.26
C GLN A 22 -40.27 -89.94 30.80
N LEU A 23 -39.19 -89.39 31.37
CA LEU A 23 -37.82 -89.84 31.10
C LEU A 23 -37.61 -91.29 31.54
N ARG A 24 -38.15 -91.69 32.70
CA ARG A 24 -38.14 -93.11 33.11
C ARG A 24 -38.92 -93.99 32.15
N SER A 25 -40.10 -93.56 31.72
CA SER A 25 -40.91 -94.28 30.71
C SER A 25 -40.12 -94.47 29.41
N LEU A 26 -39.49 -93.41 28.92
CA LEU A 26 -38.65 -93.42 27.72
C LEU A 26 -37.46 -94.40 27.86
N SER A 27 -36.77 -94.36 29.00
CA SER A 27 -35.67 -95.30 29.29
C SER A 27 -36.14 -96.76 29.37
N GLY A 28 -37.36 -97.01 29.86
CA GLY A 28 -37.95 -98.35 29.95
C GLY A 28 -38.21 -98.98 28.59
N ILE A 29 -38.61 -98.18 27.60
CA ILE A 29 -38.83 -98.64 26.22
C ILE A 29 -37.57 -98.55 25.34
N GLN A 30 -36.42 -98.13 25.88
CA GLN A 30 -35.16 -98.02 25.13
C GLN A 30 -34.74 -99.31 24.39
N PRO A 31 -34.84 -100.53 24.97
CA PRO A 31 -34.48 -101.75 24.26
C PRO A 31 -35.36 -101.99 23.03
N LEU A 32 -36.65 -101.64 23.12
CA LEU A 32 -37.59 -101.73 22.02
C LEU A 32 -37.24 -100.73 20.91
N ILE A 33 -36.97 -99.47 21.26
CA ILE A 33 -36.55 -98.43 20.32
C ILE A 33 -35.28 -98.88 19.60
N SER A 34 -34.27 -99.35 20.34
CA SER A 34 -32.98 -99.79 19.80
C SER A 34 -33.14 -100.93 18.79
N ARG A 35 -34.07 -101.87 19.04
CA ARG A 35 -34.37 -102.99 18.12
C ARG A 35 -35.01 -102.51 16.80
N VAL A 36 -35.85 -101.48 16.84
CA VAL A 36 -36.63 -101.01 15.68
C VAL A 36 -35.91 -99.92 14.90
N LEU A 37 -34.96 -99.24 15.53
CA LEU A 37 -34.24 -98.10 14.98
C LEU A 37 -33.47 -98.44 13.70
N GLY A 38 -32.80 -99.60 13.64
CA GLY A 38 -32.06 -100.04 12.45
C GLY A 38 -32.97 -100.11 11.20
N PRO A 39 -34.05 -100.92 11.22
CA PRO A 39 -35.05 -100.97 10.15
C PRO A 39 -35.74 -99.62 9.86
N ALA A 40 -36.00 -98.82 10.90
CA ALA A 40 -36.59 -97.49 10.74
C ALA A 40 -35.68 -96.55 9.96
N LEU A 41 -34.38 -96.57 10.27
CA LEU A 41 -33.38 -95.81 9.56
C LEU A 41 -33.15 -96.34 8.14
N ASP A 42 -33.26 -97.65 7.88
CA ASP A 42 -33.23 -98.15 6.50
C ASP A 42 -34.38 -97.60 5.65
N THR A 43 -35.57 -97.51 6.25
CA THR A 43 -36.74 -96.89 5.60
C THR A 43 -36.52 -95.40 5.35
N PHE A 44 -36.01 -94.67 6.36
CA PHE A 44 -35.67 -93.26 6.26
C PHE A 44 -34.61 -92.99 5.19
N TYR A 45 -33.46 -93.66 5.25
CA TYR A 45 -32.38 -93.48 4.28
C TYR A 45 -32.78 -93.95 2.88
N GLY A 46 -33.60 -95.00 2.78
CA GLY A 46 -34.18 -95.43 1.51
C GLY A 46 -35.08 -94.37 0.87
N LYS A 47 -35.80 -93.58 1.67
CA LYS A 47 -36.65 -92.49 1.18
C LYS A 47 -35.84 -91.25 0.81
N ILE A 48 -34.91 -90.81 1.66
CA ILE A 48 -34.13 -89.58 1.38
C ILE A 48 -33.12 -89.77 0.24
N THR A 49 -32.59 -90.98 0.02
CA THR A 49 -31.69 -91.23 -1.11
C THR A 49 -32.41 -91.28 -2.46
N ARG A 50 -33.74 -91.40 -2.45
CA ARG A 50 -34.59 -91.36 -3.66
C ARG A 50 -35.21 -89.99 -3.90
N HIS A 51 -35.22 -89.11 -2.90
CA HIS A 51 -35.86 -87.81 -3.01
C HIS A 51 -34.86 -86.78 -3.57
N PRO A 52 -35.16 -86.07 -4.68
CA PRO A 52 -34.18 -85.23 -5.39
C PRO A 52 -33.45 -84.20 -4.53
N HIS A 53 -34.18 -83.53 -3.63
CA HIS A 53 -33.61 -82.47 -2.78
C HIS A 53 -32.68 -82.99 -1.68
N THR A 54 -32.81 -84.25 -1.26
CA THR A 54 -32.04 -84.80 -0.13
C THR A 54 -30.99 -85.81 -0.58
N ALA A 55 -31.19 -86.47 -1.72
CA ALA A 55 -30.24 -87.41 -2.30
C ALA A 55 -28.86 -86.77 -2.53
N LYS A 56 -28.83 -85.49 -2.93
CA LYS A 56 -27.60 -84.73 -3.22
C LYS A 56 -26.62 -84.61 -2.04
N PHE A 57 -27.08 -84.79 -0.81
CA PHE A 57 -26.22 -84.72 0.38
C PHE A 57 -25.45 -86.03 0.64
N PHE A 58 -25.78 -87.11 -0.07
CA PHE A 58 -25.15 -88.41 0.09
C PHE A 58 -24.38 -88.77 -1.18
N LYS A 59 -23.08 -89.04 -1.02
CA LYS A 59 -22.16 -89.31 -2.14
C LYS A 59 -22.26 -90.75 -2.62
N ASP A 60 -22.33 -91.67 -1.67
CA ASP A 60 -22.33 -93.11 -1.91
C ASP A 60 -22.98 -93.84 -0.71
N LYS A 61 -23.06 -95.18 -0.82
CA LYS A 61 -23.63 -96.04 0.23
C LYS A 61 -22.82 -96.01 1.54
N SER A 62 -21.52 -95.74 1.49
CA SER A 62 -20.69 -95.65 2.71
C SER A 62 -21.00 -94.37 3.49
N HIS A 63 -21.27 -93.26 2.80
CA HIS A 63 -21.71 -92.02 3.43
C HIS A 63 -23.07 -92.20 4.12
N VAL A 64 -24.00 -92.90 3.47
CA VAL A 64 -25.30 -93.28 4.07
C VAL A 64 -25.09 -94.15 5.31
N ALA A 65 -24.23 -95.17 5.23
CA ALA A 65 -23.94 -96.05 6.36
C ALA A 65 -23.34 -95.29 7.55
N HIS A 66 -22.41 -94.35 7.30
CA HIS A 66 -21.84 -93.52 8.34
C HIS A 66 -22.90 -92.61 8.99
N ALA A 67 -23.73 -91.94 8.18
CA ALA A 67 -24.81 -91.10 8.67
C ALA A 67 -25.83 -91.91 9.49
N LYS A 68 -26.18 -93.13 9.03
CA LYS A 68 -27.03 -94.07 9.75
C LYS A 68 -26.46 -94.40 11.13
N SER A 69 -25.18 -94.79 11.21
CA SER A 69 -24.53 -95.10 12.49
C SER A 69 -24.54 -93.90 13.46
N ARG A 70 -24.38 -92.67 12.95
CA ARG A 70 -24.48 -91.45 13.77
C ARG A 70 -25.90 -91.22 14.27
N GLN A 71 -26.92 -91.40 13.43
CA GLN A 71 -28.31 -91.32 13.85
C GLN A 71 -28.68 -92.41 14.86
N GLU A 72 -28.17 -93.63 14.70
CA GLU A 72 -28.37 -94.71 15.69
C GLU A 72 -27.85 -94.32 17.07
N LYS A 73 -26.63 -93.78 17.14
CA LYS A 73 -26.05 -93.26 18.39
C LYS A 73 -26.88 -92.14 18.98
N HIS A 74 -27.34 -91.20 18.14
CA HIS A 74 -28.14 -90.07 18.61
C HIS A 74 -29.51 -90.49 19.17
N TRP A 75 -30.23 -91.37 18.47
CA TRP A 75 -31.51 -91.90 18.93
C TRP A 75 -31.37 -92.81 20.14
N THR A 76 -30.25 -93.54 20.26
CA THR A 76 -29.93 -94.30 21.48
C THR A 76 -29.76 -93.37 22.68
N LEU A 77 -29.12 -92.21 22.47
CA LEU A 77 -28.96 -91.19 23.50
C LEU A 77 -30.32 -90.56 23.88
N ILE A 78 -31.17 -90.22 22.90
CA ILE A 78 -32.55 -89.76 23.14
C ILE A 78 -33.31 -90.79 23.99
N ALA A 79 -33.33 -92.05 23.54
CA ALA A 79 -34.08 -93.12 24.17
C ALA A 79 -33.57 -93.50 25.57
N SER A 80 -32.33 -93.14 25.91
CA SER A 80 -31.78 -93.37 27.26
C SER A 80 -32.48 -92.57 28.35
N GLY A 81 -33.21 -91.50 28.00
CA GLY A 81 -33.76 -90.55 28.96
C GLY A 81 -32.72 -89.68 29.67
N SER A 82 -31.44 -89.75 29.28
CA SER A 82 -30.34 -88.96 29.83
C SER A 82 -30.07 -87.72 28.97
N TYR A 83 -30.80 -86.63 29.22
CA TYR A 83 -30.62 -85.34 28.55
C TYR A 83 -29.62 -84.47 29.32
N ARG A 84 -28.33 -84.63 29.05
CA ARG A 84 -27.22 -83.84 29.64
C ARG A 84 -26.42 -83.12 28.56
N ASP A 85 -25.26 -82.59 28.91
CA ASP A 85 -24.41 -81.82 27.98
C ASP A 85 -24.00 -82.63 26.74
N ASP A 86 -23.83 -83.94 26.87
CA ASP A 86 -23.55 -84.85 25.75
C ASP A 86 -24.69 -84.88 24.71
N TYR A 87 -25.94 -84.78 25.16
CA TYR A 87 -27.10 -84.59 24.30
C TYR A 87 -27.07 -83.23 23.59
N VAL A 88 -26.80 -82.15 24.32
CA VAL A 88 -26.74 -80.79 23.76
C VAL A 88 -25.63 -80.67 22.72
N ASP A 89 -24.45 -81.19 23.01
CA ASP A 89 -23.33 -81.21 22.07
C ASP A 89 -23.64 -82.07 20.85
N GLY A 90 -24.33 -83.20 21.05
CA GLY A 90 -24.83 -84.07 19.98
C GLY A 90 -25.77 -83.32 19.02
N VAL A 91 -26.85 -82.74 19.53
CA VAL A 91 -27.84 -82.01 18.72
C VAL A 91 -27.27 -80.74 18.10
N THR A 92 -26.37 -80.04 18.81
CA THR A 92 -25.67 -78.86 18.28
C THR A 92 -24.76 -79.23 17.11
N THR A 93 -24.02 -80.33 17.22
CA THR A 93 -23.16 -80.82 16.14
C THR A 93 -23.99 -81.19 14.90
N VAL A 94 -25.14 -81.83 15.10
CA VAL A 94 -26.08 -82.15 14.03
C VAL A 94 -26.62 -80.87 13.37
N GLY A 95 -27.12 -79.92 14.17
CA GLY A 95 -27.63 -78.63 13.68
C GLY A 95 -26.59 -77.83 12.89
N LYS A 96 -25.36 -77.71 13.41
CA LYS A 96 -24.25 -77.03 12.71
C LYS A 96 -23.87 -77.75 11.42
N THR A 97 -23.96 -79.07 11.38
CA THR A 97 -23.68 -79.85 10.17
C THR A 97 -24.74 -79.58 9.11
N HIS A 98 -26.03 -79.59 9.48
CA HIS A 98 -27.13 -79.27 8.56
C HIS A 98 -27.02 -77.85 8.00
N ALA A 99 -26.73 -76.86 8.85
CA ALA A 99 -26.49 -75.49 8.42
C ALA A 99 -25.32 -75.41 7.44
N ARG A 100 -24.20 -76.10 7.72
CA ARG A 100 -23.00 -76.10 6.86
C ARG A 100 -23.24 -76.71 5.49
N ILE A 101 -24.01 -77.79 5.41
CA ILE A 101 -24.31 -78.44 4.12
C ILE A 101 -25.49 -77.79 3.39
N GLY A 102 -26.19 -76.84 4.01
CA GLY A 102 -27.39 -76.21 3.45
C GLY A 102 -28.60 -77.17 3.42
N LEU A 103 -28.69 -78.09 4.38
CA LEU A 103 -29.87 -78.92 4.55
C LEU A 103 -30.95 -78.09 5.28
N GLU A 104 -32.01 -77.76 4.56
CA GLU A 104 -33.13 -77.00 5.11
C GLU A 104 -33.83 -77.78 6.25
N PRO A 105 -34.32 -77.09 7.29
CA PRO A 105 -35.05 -77.72 8.40
C PRO A 105 -36.15 -78.68 7.97
N ARG A 106 -36.90 -78.35 6.90
CA ARG A 106 -37.97 -79.19 6.32
C ARG A 106 -37.61 -80.63 6.07
N TRP A 107 -36.42 -80.85 5.53
CA TRP A 107 -35.97 -82.19 5.18
C TRP A 107 -35.52 -82.99 6.39
N TYR A 108 -34.94 -82.32 7.38
CA TYR A 108 -34.51 -82.95 8.63
C TYR A 108 -35.70 -83.25 9.55
N ILE A 109 -36.61 -82.30 9.74
CA ILE A 109 -37.84 -82.45 10.55
C ILE A 109 -38.75 -83.52 9.93
N GLY A 110 -38.98 -83.45 8.62
CA GLY A 110 -39.74 -84.48 7.90
C GLY A 110 -39.08 -85.87 7.98
N GLY A 111 -37.75 -85.91 8.05
CA GLY A 111 -36.99 -87.14 8.29
C GLY A 111 -37.28 -87.78 9.64
N TYR A 112 -37.36 -86.96 10.70
CA TYR A 112 -37.67 -87.43 12.05
C TYR A 112 -39.09 -87.98 12.14
N ALA A 113 -40.04 -87.41 11.38
CA ALA A 113 -41.39 -87.93 11.30
C ALA A 113 -41.47 -89.38 10.76
N LEU A 114 -40.54 -89.77 9.88
CA LEU A 114 -40.45 -91.14 9.35
C LEU A 114 -39.90 -92.12 10.39
N ILE A 115 -38.92 -91.68 11.18
CA ILE A 115 -38.32 -92.50 12.25
C ILE A 115 -39.34 -92.69 13.38
N LEU A 116 -39.98 -91.61 13.81
CA LEU A 116 -41.00 -91.63 14.86
C LEU A 116 -42.20 -92.50 14.50
N GLU A 117 -42.64 -92.53 13.24
CA GLU A 117 -43.70 -93.44 12.81
C GLU A 117 -43.36 -94.91 13.13
N GLN A 118 -42.14 -95.35 12.83
CA GLN A 118 -41.72 -96.73 13.06
C GLN A 118 -41.59 -97.03 14.55
N ILE A 119 -41.09 -96.07 15.33
CA ILE A 119 -41.00 -96.19 16.79
C ILE A 119 -42.40 -96.28 17.41
N ILE A 120 -43.33 -95.39 17.03
CA ILE A 120 -44.72 -95.40 17.51
C ILE A 120 -45.40 -96.73 17.20
N LYS A 121 -45.26 -97.23 15.96
CA LYS A 121 -45.79 -98.55 15.56
C LYS A 121 -45.27 -99.67 16.44
N ALA A 122 -43.97 -99.71 16.68
CA ALA A 122 -43.37 -100.73 17.53
C ALA A 122 -43.82 -100.65 18.99
N VAL A 123 -43.86 -99.44 19.57
CA VAL A 123 -44.31 -99.23 20.97
C VAL A 123 -45.76 -99.67 21.14
N VAL A 124 -46.66 -99.21 20.28
CA VAL A 124 -48.09 -99.55 20.37
C VAL A 124 -48.34 -101.05 20.17
N GLN A 125 -47.61 -101.69 19.24
CA GLN A 125 -47.72 -103.13 19.03
C GLN A 125 -47.15 -103.95 20.19
N GLU A 126 -46.12 -103.44 20.88
CA GLU A 126 -45.52 -104.12 22.03
C GLU A 126 -46.45 -104.08 23.25
N GLU A 127 -47.11 -102.95 23.49
CA GLU A 127 -48.02 -102.75 24.63
C GLU A 127 -49.39 -103.42 24.45
N LEU A 128 -49.87 -103.58 23.22
CA LEU A 128 -51.19 -104.17 22.90
C LEU A 128 -51.10 -105.61 22.36
N LYS A 129 -50.19 -106.43 22.88
CA LYS A 129 -50.02 -107.84 22.47
C LYS A 129 -51.21 -108.72 22.89
N GLY A 130 -51.77 -109.48 21.95
CA GLY A 130 -52.80 -110.50 22.21
C GLY A 130 -53.70 -110.80 21.00
N PHE A 131 -54.28 -112.01 20.94
CA PHE A 131 -55.03 -112.54 19.77
C PHE A 131 -56.22 -111.65 19.33
N LEU A 132 -56.81 -110.88 20.24
CA LEU A 132 -57.98 -110.02 19.99
C LEU A 132 -57.66 -108.53 19.72
N HIS A 133 -56.40 -108.07 19.87
CA HIS A 133 -56.07 -106.64 19.91
C HIS A 133 -55.23 -106.12 18.72
N GLY A 134 -54.74 -106.98 17.82
CA GLY A 134 -53.83 -106.60 16.73
C GLY A 134 -54.38 -105.52 15.79
N ARG A 135 -55.64 -105.62 15.35
CA ARG A 135 -56.27 -104.59 14.49
C ARG A 135 -56.41 -103.23 15.18
N LYS A 136 -56.61 -103.23 16.51
CA LYS A 136 -56.72 -102.00 17.31
C LYS A 136 -55.36 -101.33 17.49
N ALA A 137 -54.30 -102.12 17.69
CA ALA A 137 -52.92 -101.64 17.78
C ALA A 137 -52.46 -101.00 16.45
N GLU A 138 -52.75 -101.64 15.32
CA GLU A 138 -52.42 -101.10 13.99
C GLU A 138 -53.11 -99.76 13.74
N LYS A 139 -54.43 -99.68 13.95
CA LYS A 139 -55.18 -98.43 13.79
C LYS A 139 -54.64 -97.33 14.71
N LEU A 140 -54.44 -97.61 16.01
CA LEU A 140 -53.95 -96.62 16.97
C LEU A 140 -52.56 -96.10 16.60
N SER A 141 -51.65 -96.98 16.20
CA SER A 141 -50.31 -96.56 15.78
C SER A 141 -50.31 -95.71 14.52
N ASN A 142 -51.19 -95.99 13.55
CA ASN A 142 -51.35 -95.19 12.35
C ASN A 142 -51.94 -93.81 12.68
N ASP A 143 -52.95 -93.74 13.56
CA ASP A 143 -53.55 -92.48 14.01
C ASP A 143 -52.51 -91.61 14.75
N LEU A 144 -51.72 -92.18 15.67
CA LEU A 144 -50.64 -91.48 16.39
C LEU A 144 -49.52 -91.02 15.46
N ALA A 145 -49.10 -91.85 14.50
CA ALA A 145 -48.11 -91.49 13.51
C ALA A 145 -48.60 -90.36 12.59
N ALA A 146 -49.89 -90.36 12.22
CA ALA A 146 -50.50 -89.31 11.42
C ALA A 146 -50.49 -87.96 12.14
N VAL A 147 -50.92 -87.94 13.41
CA VAL A 147 -50.88 -86.72 14.25
C VAL A 147 -49.45 -86.20 14.42
N THR A 148 -48.49 -87.10 14.72
CA THR A 148 -47.08 -86.73 14.89
C THR A 148 -46.48 -86.15 13.61
N LYS A 149 -46.78 -86.75 12.45
CA LYS A 149 -46.35 -86.22 11.15
C LYS A 149 -46.96 -84.85 10.85
N ALA A 150 -48.25 -84.68 11.12
CA ALA A 150 -48.92 -83.39 10.92
C ALA A 150 -48.28 -82.29 11.78
N ALA A 151 -48.04 -82.55 13.06
CA ALA A 151 -47.38 -81.60 13.95
C ALA A 151 -45.96 -81.23 13.50
N LEU A 152 -45.18 -82.21 13.02
CA LEU A 152 -43.83 -81.94 12.53
C LEU A 152 -43.81 -81.16 11.21
N VAL A 153 -44.79 -81.37 10.32
CA VAL A 153 -44.91 -80.57 9.10
C VAL A 153 -45.33 -79.13 9.42
N ASP A 154 -46.25 -78.93 10.36
CA ASP A 154 -46.67 -77.59 10.80
C ASP A 154 -45.50 -76.82 11.44
N MET A 155 -44.74 -77.48 12.31
CA MET A 155 -43.55 -76.91 12.94
C MET A 155 -42.47 -76.54 11.92
N ASP A 156 -42.23 -77.38 10.91
CA ASP A 156 -41.31 -77.06 9.82
C ASP A 156 -41.72 -75.78 9.08
N TYR A 157 -42.99 -75.70 8.67
CA TYR A 157 -43.47 -74.56 7.90
C TYR A 157 -43.35 -73.26 8.71
N ALA A 158 -43.71 -73.30 10.01
CA ALA A 158 -43.56 -72.17 10.93
C ALA A 158 -42.09 -71.72 11.08
N ILE A 159 -41.15 -72.66 11.22
CA ILE A 159 -39.71 -72.36 11.31
C ILE A 159 -39.20 -71.75 10.02
N THR A 160 -39.62 -72.28 8.87
CA THR A 160 -39.21 -71.76 7.55
C THR A 160 -39.64 -70.30 7.40
N VAL A 161 -40.92 -69.98 7.68
CA VAL A 161 -41.44 -68.61 7.60
C VAL A 161 -40.68 -67.66 8.54
N TYR A 162 -40.37 -68.11 9.75
CA TYR A 162 -39.60 -67.30 10.71
C TYR A 162 -38.18 -66.97 10.19
N LEU A 163 -37.49 -67.95 9.59
CA LEU A 163 -36.15 -67.74 9.04
C LEU A 163 -36.15 -66.85 7.79
N ASP A 164 -37.18 -66.95 6.94
CA ASP A 164 -37.32 -66.11 5.75
C ASP A 164 -37.53 -64.64 6.12
N ALA A 165 -38.40 -64.35 7.10
CA ALA A 165 -38.66 -62.99 7.58
C ALA A 165 -37.41 -62.29 8.16
N LEU A 166 -36.57 -63.04 8.91
CA LEU A 166 -35.30 -62.50 9.43
C LEU A 166 -34.31 -62.17 8.31
N THR A 167 -34.29 -62.97 7.24
CA THR A 167 -33.40 -62.76 6.09
C THR A 167 -33.79 -61.54 5.27
N GLU A 168 -35.10 -61.31 5.10
CA GLU A 168 -35.64 -60.15 4.40
C GLU A 168 -35.27 -58.84 5.12
N GLU A 169 -35.52 -58.76 6.43
CA GLU A 169 -35.21 -57.57 7.23
C GLU A 169 -33.70 -57.26 7.24
N ARG A 170 -32.86 -58.29 7.38
CA ARG A 170 -31.40 -58.13 7.30
C ARG A 170 -30.99 -57.52 5.96
N THR A 171 -31.54 -58.02 4.86
CA THR A 171 -31.20 -57.55 3.50
C THR A 171 -31.61 -56.09 3.32
N ARG A 172 -32.78 -55.69 3.85
CA ARG A 172 -33.26 -54.31 3.81
C ARG A 172 -32.34 -53.35 4.58
N LEU A 173 -31.95 -53.72 5.80
CA LEU A 173 -31.04 -52.90 6.61
C LEU A 173 -29.65 -52.79 5.98
N GLU A 174 -29.14 -53.88 5.38
CA GLU A 174 -27.87 -53.86 4.65
C GLU A 174 -27.93 -52.94 3.42
N ALA A 175 -29.02 -52.97 2.65
CA ALA A 175 -29.23 -52.08 1.51
C ALA A 175 -29.30 -50.61 1.93
N GLN A 176 -30.02 -50.28 3.00
CA GLN A 176 -30.10 -48.91 3.52
C GLN A 176 -28.72 -48.40 3.96
N ARG A 177 -27.96 -49.18 4.72
CA ARG A 177 -26.61 -48.79 5.15
C ARG A 177 -25.65 -48.61 3.99
N GLN A 178 -25.79 -49.42 2.92
CA GLN A 178 -24.99 -49.24 1.71
C GLN A 178 -25.35 -47.95 0.98
N ALA A 179 -26.64 -47.60 0.89
CA ALA A 179 -27.07 -46.35 0.27
C ALA A 179 -26.56 -45.12 1.04
N GLU A 180 -26.74 -45.08 2.36
CA GLU A 180 -26.25 -43.98 3.23
C GLU A 180 -24.72 -43.83 3.12
N LYS A 181 -23.99 -44.95 3.11
CA LYS A 181 -22.54 -44.93 2.94
C LYS A 181 -22.14 -44.40 1.55
N ALA A 182 -22.83 -44.81 0.49
CA ALA A 182 -22.55 -44.32 -0.86
C ALA A 182 -22.80 -42.81 -1.00
N GLU A 183 -23.87 -42.30 -0.38
CA GLU A 183 -24.16 -40.87 -0.31
C GLU A 183 -23.06 -40.10 0.44
N GLN A 184 -22.59 -40.63 1.57
CA GLN A 184 -21.48 -40.04 2.34
C GLN A 184 -20.16 -40.05 1.56
N ASP A 185 -19.81 -41.18 0.94
CA ASP A 185 -18.58 -41.34 0.16
C ASP A 185 -18.57 -40.38 -1.04
N ALA A 186 -19.72 -40.20 -1.72
CA ALA A 186 -19.86 -39.23 -2.80
C ALA A 186 -19.63 -37.79 -2.33
N ALA A 187 -20.25 -37.37 -1.22
CA ALA A 187 -20.08 -36.03 -0.65
C ALA A 187 -18.62 -35.76 -0.23
N LEU A 188 -17.96 -36.72 0.41
CA LEU A 188 -16.56 -36.61 0.81
C LEU A 188 -15.63 -36.54 -0.41
N SER A 189 -15.89 -37.33 -1.45
CA SER A 189 -15.11 -37.31 -2.70
C SER A 189 -15.24 -35.97 -3.44
N ALA A 190 -16.47 -35.45 -3.54
CA ALA A 190 -16.72 -34.15 -4.16
C ALA A 190 -15.98 -33.03 -3.41
N LEU A 191 -16.05 -33.02 -2.07
CA LEU A 191 -15.33 -32.05 -1.24
C LEU A 191 -13.82 -32.20 -1.33
N ALA A 192 -13.29 -33.41 -1.30
CA ALA A 192 -11.85 -33.65 -1.43
C ALA A 192 -11.31 -33.10 -2.75
N THR A 193 -12.07 -33.25 -3.84
CA THR A 193 -11.71 -32.74 -5.17
C THR A 193 -11.63 -31.21 -5.18
N VAL A 194 -12.65 -30.52 -4.68
CA VAL A 194 -12.65 -29.05 -4.66
C VAL A 194 -11.67 -28.47 -3.65
N LEU A 195 -11.47 -29.10 -2.50
CA LEU A 195 -10.45 -28.70 -1.51
C LEU A 195 -9.04 -28.85 -2.07
N SER A 196 -8.78 -29.91 -2.85
CA SER A 196 -7.51 -30.06 -3.55
C SER A 196 -7.26 -28.94 -4.56
N ARG A 197 -8.30 -28.48 -5.27
CA ARG A 197 -8.20 -27.34 -6.19
C ARG A 197 -7.97 -26.03 -5.44
N LEU A 198 -8.72 -25.80 -4.36
CA LEU A 198 -8.55 -24.63 -3.50
C LEU A 198 -7.13 -24.56 -2.90
N ALA A 199 -6.57 -25.69 -2.46
CA ALA A 199 -5.19 -25.77 -1.96
C ALA A 199 -4.13 -25.47 -3.03
N GLN A 200 -4.46 -25.64 -4.32
CA GLN A 200 -3.62 -25.25 -5.45
C GLN A 200 -3.84 -23.77 -5.86
N GLY A 201 -4.67 -23.03 -5.12
CA GLY A 201 -4.96 -21.62 -5.37
C GLY A 201 -6.11 -21.39 -6.36
N ASP A 202 -6.88 -22.42 -6.73
CA ASP A 202 -8.01 -22.25 -7.64
C ASP A 202 -9.27 -21.76 -6.90
N LEU A 203 -9.52 -20.46 -6.95
CA LEU A 203 -10.69 -19.82 -6.32
C LEU A 203 -11.93 -19.85 -7.22
N THR A 204 -11.82 -20.38 -8.45
CA THR A 204 -12.99 -20.60 -9.34
C THR A 204 -13.57 -22.00 -9.16
N CYS A 205 -13.18 -22.72 -8.10
CA CYS A 205 -13.67 -24.06 -7.82
C CYS A 205 -15.03 -24.00 -7.10
N GLN A 206 -15.92 -24.91 -7.47
CA GLN A 206 -17.24 -25.04 -6.84
C GLN A 206 -17.65 -26.50 -6.84
N VAL A 207 -18.42 -26.91 -5.83
CA VAL A 207 -19.08 -28.21 -5.83
C VAL A 207 -20.29 -28.11 -6.76
N SER A 208 -20.16 -28.63 -7.98
CA SER A 208 -21.24 -28.64 -8.99
C SER A 208 -22.09 -29.91 -8.93
N GLU A 209 -21.55 -30.99 -8.38
CA GLU A 209 -22.21 -32.29 -8.27
C GLU A 209 -23.51 -32.20 -7.43
N GLN A 210 -24.48 -33.05 -7.77
CA GLN A 210 -25.72 -33.18 -7.01
C GLN A 210 -25.46 -34.15 -5.85
N LEU A 211 -25.51 -33.65 -4.62
CA LEU A 211 -25.36 -34.45 -3.41
C LEU A 211 -26.73 -34.81 -2.82
N ALA A 212 -26.75 -35.73 -1.86
CA ALA A 212 -27.96 -36.03 -1.11
C ALA A 212 -28.44 -34.75 -0.36
N PRO A 213 -29.75 -34.53 -0.19
CA PRO A 213 -30.31 -33.27 0.32
C PRO A 213 -29.74 -32.82 1.67
N HIS A 214 -29.36 -33.76 2.54
CA HIS A 214 -28.78 -33.44 3.85
C HIS A 214 -27.36 -32.86 3.78
N PHE A 215 -26.71 -32.89 2.61
CA PHE A 215 -25.42 -32.23 2.34
C PHE A 215 -25.55 -30.88 1.62
N ASP A 216 -26.77 -30.41 1.30
CA ASP A 216 -26.96 -29.15 0.57
C ASP A 216 -26.38 -27.94 1.32
N ALA A 217 -26.54 -27.90 2.65
CA ALA A 217 -25.96 -26.85 3.50
C ALA A 217 -24.43 -26.84 3.44
N LEU A 218 -23.80 -28.01 3.39
CA LEU A 218 -22.34 -28.15 3.29
C LEU A 218 -21.82 -27.66 1.95
N LYS A 219 -22.50 -28.03 0.86
CA LYS A 219 -22.24 -27.53 -0.50
C LYS A 219 -22.38 -26.01 -0.58
N ALA A 220 -23.47 -25.46 -0.05
CA ALA A 220 -23.74 -24.03 -0.07
C ALA A 220 -22.67 -23.25 0.70
N ASN A 221 -22.37 -23.63 1.95
CA ASN A 221 -21.37 -22.97 2.78
C ASN A 221 -19.98 -23.00 2.16
N PHE A 222 -19.58 -24.12 1.53
CA PHE A 222 -18.30 -24.21 0.83
C PHE A 222 -18.24 -23.24 -0.35
N ASN A 223 -19.26 -23.27 -1.24
CA ASN A 223 -19.29 -22.43 -2.43
C ASN A 223 -19.34 -20.93 -2.06
N GLU A 224 -20.11 -20.55 -1.04
CA GLU A 224 -20.17 -19.18 -0.55
C GLU A 224 -18.83 -18.70 0.03
N SER A 225 -18.13 -19.57 0.77
CA SER A 225 -16.81 -19.25 1.33
C SER A 225 -15.76 -19.04 0.24
N VAL A 226 -15.76 -19.89 -0.80
CA VAL A 226 -14.84 -19.74 -1.94
C VAL A 226 -15.17 -18.47 -2.74
N ALA A 227 -16.45 -18.18 -2.99
CA ALA A 227 -16.88 -16.96 -3.68
C ALA A 227 -16.49 -15.69 -2.91
N ALA A 228 -16.63 -15.67 -1.57
CA ALA A 228 -16.20 -14.55 -0.75
C ALA A 228 -14.68 -14.34 -0.80
N LEU A 229 -13.89 -15.43 -0.79
CA LEU A 229 -12.44 -15.37 -0.93
C LEU A 229 -12.01 -14.90 -2.32
N GLU A 230 -12.71 -15.34 -3.38
CA GLU A 230 -12.51 -14.87 -4.74
C GLU A 230 -12.75 -13.37 -4.87
N ALA A 231 -13.88 -12.88 -4.35
CA ALA A 231 -14.23 -11.46 -4.38
C ALA A 231 -13.19 -10.60 -3.64
N ALA A 232 -12.75 -11.03 -2.45
CA ALA A 232 -11.70 -10.34 -1.70
C ALA A 232 -10.38 -10.28 -2.49
N MET A 233 -9.99 -11.37 -3.17
CA MET A 233 -8.79 -11.38 -4.00
C MET A 233 -8.93 -10.50 -5.26
N GLN A 234 -10.12 -10.38 -5.84
CA GLN A 234 -10.40 -9.44 -6.93
C GLN A 234 -10.22 -7.99 -6.49
N GLU A 235 -10.77 -7.62 -5.32
CA GLU A 235 -10.61 -6.28 -4.74
C GLU A 235 -9.14 -5.96 -4.47
N ILE A 236 -8.38 -6.89 -3.88
CA ILE A 236 -6.94 -6.70 -3.65
C ILE A 236 -6.19 -6.56 -4.98
N ASN A 237 -6.52 -7.37 -6.00
CA ASN A 237 -5.89 -7.26 -7.32
C ASN A 237 -6.12 -5.89 -7.96
N GLN A 238 -7.34 -5.37 -7.85
CA GLN A 238 -7.70 -4.04 -8.32
C GLN A 238 -6.92 -2.95 -7.57
N ALA A 239 -6.86 -3.03 -6.23
CA ALA A 239 -6.10 -2.09 -5.41
C ALA A 239 -4.60 -2.10 -5.76
N VAL A 240 -4.01 -3.27 -6.02
CA VAL A 240 -2.61 -3.37 -6.45
C VAL A 240 -2.37 -2.70 -7.82
N PHE A 241 -3.32 -2.83 -8.76
CA PHE A 241 -3.26 -2.15 -10.05
C PHE A 241 -3.33 -0.63 -9.90
N GLU A 242 -4.22 -0.13 -9.04
CA GLU A 242 -4.36 1.30 -8.73
C GLU A 242 -3.09 1.86 -8.08
N VAL A 243 -2.55 1.18 -7.06
CA VAL A 243 -1.28 1.56 -6.43
C VAL A 243 -0.15 1.60 -7.46
N ARG A 244 -0.09 0.66 -8.40
CA ARG A 244 0.93 0.67 -9.45
C ARG A 244 0.80 1.89 -10.36
N ALA A 245 -0.42 2.23 -10.78
CA ALA A 245 -0.68 3.41 -11.59
C ALA A 245 -0.30 4.70 -10.84
N GLU A 246 -0.60 4.79 -9.54
CA GLU A 246 -0.20 5.92 -8.70
C GLU A 246 1.32 6.03 -8.56
N VAL A 247 2.01 4.91 -8.34
CA VAL A 247 3.48 4.87 -8.25
C VAL A 247 4.13 5.34 -9.55
N ASP A 248 3.63 4.92 -10.72
CA ASP A 248 4.11 5.41 -12.01
C ASP A 248 3.85 6.92 -12.18
N GLY A 249 2.71 7.41 -11.69
CA GLY A 249 2.39 8.83 -11.64
C GLY A 249 3.36 9.64 -10.76
N ILE A 250 3.67 9.15 -9.56
CA ILE A 250 4.63 9.76 -8.64
C ILE A 250 6.04 9.73 -9.24
N ALA A 251 6.44 8.64 -9.87
CA ALA A 251 7.73 8.51 -10.56
C ALA A 251 7.91 9.62 -11.61
N SER A 252 6.89 9.83 -12.45
CA SER A 252 6.88 10.89 -13.46
C SER A 252 6.90 12.29 -12.84
N ALA A 253 6.18 12.51 -11.74
CA ALA A 253 6.19 13.78 -11.02
C ALA A 253 7.58 14.07 -10.41
N ALA A 254 8.23 13.07 -9.83
CA ALA A 254 9.58 13.17 -9.27
C ALA A 254 10.62 13.48 -10.36
N ASP A 255 10.57 12.80 -11.52
CA ASP A 255 11.46 13.10 -12.67
C ASP A 255 11.28 14.54 -13.18
N ASN A 256 10.03 15.01 -13.30
CA ASN A 256 9.77 16.39 -13.69
C ASN A 256 10.28 17.40 -12.65
N MET A 257 10.14 17.11 -11.36
CA MET A 257 10.64 17.97 -10.30
C MET A 257 12.17 17.99 -10.26
N ALA A 258 12.84 16.86 -10.52
CA ALA A 258 14.29 16.78 -10.64
C ALA A 258 14.80 17.69 -11.77
N LYS A 259 14.20 17.60 -12.97
CA LYS A 259 14.53 18.48 -14.11
C LYS A 259 14.30 19.96 -13.79
N ARG A 260 13.19 20.29 -13.11
CA ARG A 260 12.92 21.67 -12.68
C ARG A 260 13.95 22.16 -11.67
N THR A 261 14.38 21.30 -10.74
CA THR A 261 15.40 21.62 -9.74
C THR A 261 16.75 21.87 -10.41
N GLU A 262 17.11 21.08 -11.41
CA GLU A 262 18.33 21.28 -12.22
C GLU A 262 18.28 22.60 -13.00
N HIS A 263 17.17 22.90 -13.68
CA HIS A 263 16.97 24.19 -14.34
C HIS A 263 17.02 25.36 -13.36
N GLN A 264 16.43 25.20 -12.18
CA GLN A 264 16.46 26.23 -11.14
C GLN A 264 17.87 26.45 -10.60
N ALA A 265 18.67 25.39 -10.43
CA ALA A 265 20.07 25.49 -10.04
C ALA A 265 20.87 26.29 -11.06
N SER A 266 20.72 25.98 -12.35
CA SER A 266 21.38 26.74 -13.44
C SER A 266 20.97 28.22 -13.46
N ALA A 267 19.67 28.51 -13.30
CA ALA A 267 19.20 29.90 -13.23
C ALA A 267 19.72 30.64 -11.98
N LEU A 268 19.90 29.93 -10.86
CA LEU A 268 20.50 30.48 -9.63
C LEU A 268 21.98 30.78 -9.81
N GLU A 269 22.75 29.92 -10.49
CA GLU A 269 24.15 30.17 -10.81
C GLU A 269 24.32 31.44 -11.67
N GLU A 270 23.52 31.59 -12.73
CA GLU A 270 23.53 32.79 -13.57
C GLU A 270 23.14 34.04 -12.78
N SER A 271 22.12 33.93 -11.92
CA SER A 271 21.66 35.04 -11.07
C SER A 271 22.72 35.43 -10.03
N ALA A 272 23.41 34.45 -9.44
CA ALA A 272 24.49 34.69 -8.50
C ALA A 272 25.69 35.39 -9.17
N ALA A 273 26.06 34.94 -10.38
CA ALA A 273 27.12 35.58 -11.17
C ALA A 273 26.75 37.03 -11.55
N ALA A 274 25.51 37.26 -11.99
CA ALA A 274 25.01 38.61 -12.30
C ALA A 274 25.02 39.51 -11.05
N LEU A 275 24.64 38.98 -9.89
CA LEU A 275 24.67 39.71 -8.62
C LEU A 275 26.10 40.05 -8.16
N GLU A 276 27.07 39.17 -8.39
CA GLU A 276 28.47 39.45 -8.10
C GLU A 276 29.00 40.60 -8.97
N GLN A 277 28.63 40.62 -10.25
CA GLN A 277 28.93 41.75 -11.12
C GLN A 277 28.27 43.05 -10.65
N ILE A 278 26.98 43.01 -10.30
CA ILE A 278 26.25 44.18 -9.77
C ILE A 278 26.89 44.68 -8.47
N THR A 279 27.26 43.77 -7.56
CA THR A 279 27.94 44.10 -6.30
C THR A 279 29.25 44.83 -6.56
N THR A 280 30.04 44.34 -7.52
CA THR A 280 31.30 44.96 -7.93
C THR A 280 31.08 46.36 -8.52
N ILE A 281 30.13 46.50 -9.44
CA ILE A 281 29.82 47.79 -10.10
C ILE A 281 29.28 48.81 -9.08
N SER A 282 28.41 48.38 -8.17
CA SER A 282 27.87 49.23 -7.10
C SER A 282 28.98 49.70 -6.16
N GLY A 283 29.87 48.81 -5.73
CA GLY A 283 31.03 49.17 -4.88
C GLY A 283 31.99 50.15 -5.57
N GLN A 284 32.28 49.95 -6.86
CA GLN A 284 33.07 50.90 -7.65
C GLN A 284 32.37 52.25 -7.79
N SER A 285 31.05 52.27 -7.97
CA SER A 285 30.26 53.50 -8.08
C SER A 285 30.27 54.28 -6.76
N ALA A 286 30.10 53.60 -5.63
CA ALA A 286 30.20 54.21 -4.31
C ALA A 286 31.57 54.86 -4.08
N LYS A 287 32.66 54.17 -4.45
CA LYS A 287 34.03 54.72 -4.36
C LYS A 287 34.18 55.98 -5.22
N ARG A 288 33.69 55.97 -6.46
CA ARG A 288 33.72 57.15 -7.34
C ARG A 288 32.94 58.33 -6.79
N VAL A 289 31.78 58.09 -6.15
CA VAL A 289 31.01 59.16 -5.51
C VAL A 289 31.81 59.81 -4.38
N ILE A 290 32.52 59.04 -3.56
CA ILE A 290 33.39 59.55 -2.50
C ILE A 290 34.54 60.39 -3.09
N GLU A 291 35.18 59.91 -4.17
CA GLU A 291 36.24 60.66 -4.87
C GLU A 291 35.72 62.00 -5.42
N VAL A 292 34.54 62.01 -6.06
CA VAL A 292 33.90 63.23 -6.57
C VAL A 292 33.51 64.17 -5.43
N GLN A 293 33.03 63.64 -4.29
CA GLN A 293 32.69 64.45 -3.13
C GLN A 293 33.89 65.25 -2.62
N ALA A 294 35.07 64.64 -2.56
CA ALA A 294 36.30 65.32 -2.14
C ALA A 294 36.66 66.48 -3.08
N VAL A 295 36.60 66.26 -4.40
CA VAL A 295 36.88 67.29 -5.42
C VAL A 295 35.88 68.45 -5.34
N VAL A 296 34.60 68.16 -5.09
CA VAL A 296 33.56 69.19 -4.97
C VAL A 296 33.75 70.01 -3.69
N GLN A 297 34.12 69.38 -2.56
CA GLN A 297 34.43 70.09 -1.32
C GLN A 297 35.65 71.01 -1.47
N GLU A 298 36.70 70.54 -2.16
CA GLU A 298 37.86 71.36 -2.47
C GLU A 298 37.48 72.55 -3.37
N SER A 299 36.70 72.31 -4.42
CA SER A 299 36.20 73.35 -5.33
C SER A 299 35.33 74.39 -4.61
N GLU A 300 34.52 73.96 -3.63
CA GLU A 300 33.71 74.86 -2.80
C GLU A 300 34.60 75.78 -1.95
N SER A 301 35.62 75.21 -1.30
CA SER A 301 36.63 75.96 -0.54
C SER A 301 37.40 76.96 -1.41
N GLU A 302 37.83 76.54 -2.61
CA GLU A 302 38.50 77.42 -3.57
C GLU A 302 37.62 78.57 -4.06
N THR A 303 36.33 78.30 -4.28
CA THR A 303 35.38 79.35 -4.70
C THR A 303 35.16 80.37 -3.59
N VAL A 304 35.05 79.92 -2.32
CA VAL A 304 34.96 80.81 -1.15
C VAL A 304 36.21 81.69 -1.03
N ARG A 305 37.40 81.09 -1.16
CA ARG A 305 38.68 81.82 -1.14
C ARG A 305 38.77 82.84 -2.28
N SER A 306 38.40 82.44 -3.50
CA SER A 306 38.43 83.32 -4.67
C SER A 306 37.46 84.49 -4.52
N GLY A 307 36.28 84.26 -3.92
CA GLY A 307 35.34 85.32 -3.57
C GLY A 307 35.91 86.34 -2.58
N GLN A 308 36.72 85.89 -1.61
CA GLN A 308 37.40 86.78 -0.67
C GLN A 308 38.48 87.63 -1.37
N ILE A 309 39.30 87.02 -2.23
CA ILE A 309 40.33 87.74 -3.01
C ILE A 309 39.69 88.81 -3.90
N VAL A 310 38.56 88.52 -4.55
CA VAL A 310 37.87 89.51 -5.38
C VAL A 310 37.33 90.67 -4.53
N LYS A 311 36.79 90.42 -3.34
CA LYS A 311 36.37 91.50 -2.42
C LYS A 311 37.54 92.40 -2.03
N GLU A 312 38.70 91.82 -1.75
CA GLU A 312 39.93 92.57 -1.44
C GLU A 312 40.40 93.39 -2.66
N ALA A 313 40.32 92.84 -3.87
CA ALA A 313 40.65 93.56 -5.10
C ALA A 313 39.71 94.74 -5.38
N ILE A 314 38.40 94.59 -5.14
CA ILE A 314 37.42 95.68 -5.25
C ILE A 314 37.75 96.80 -4.27
N ALA A 315 38.07 96.46 -3.01
CA ALA A 315 38.45 97.44 -2.01
C ALA A 315 39.71 98.23 -2.43
N ALA A 316 40.74 97.53 -2.89
CA ALA A 316 41.98 98.17 -3.35
C ALA A 316 41.76 99.09 -4.56
N MET A 317 40.90 98.69 -5.52
CA MET A 317 40.56 99.56 -6.66
C MET A 317 39.74 100.78 -6.23
N GLY A 318 38.85 100.64 -5.24
CA GLY A 318 38.15 101.76 -4.63
C GLY A 318 39.09 102.77 -3.95
N ASP A 319 40.12 102.28 -3.26
CA ASP A 319 41.17 103.14 -2.68
C ASP A 319 41.94 103.91 -3.76
N ILE A 320 42.25 103.27 -4.89
CA ILE A 320 42.91 103.91 -6.05
C ILE A 320 42.01 104.97 -6.70
N GLU A 321 40.72 104.69 -6.86
CA GLU A 321 39.73 105.66 -7.36
C GLU A 321 39.68 106.89 -6.46
N GLY A 322 39.56 106.68 -5.14
CA GLY A 322 39.58 107.75 -4.14
C GLY A 322 40.88 108.57 -4.16
N SER A 323 42.03 107.92 -4.33
CA SER A 323 43.32 108.60 -4.48
C SER A 323 43.38 109.44 -5.77
N SER A 324 42.85 108.93 -6.88
CA SER A 324 42.81 109.63 -8.17
C SER A 324 41.93 110.89 -8.11
N GLN A 325 40.78 110.82 -7.44
CA GLN A 325 39.93 111.99 -7.19
C GLN A 325 40.65 113.07 -6.37
N LYS A 326 41.36 112.67 -5.30
CA LYS A 326 42.17 113.62 -4.49
C LYS A 326 43.28 114.26 -5.32
N MET A 327 43.97 113.50 -6.16
CA MET A 327 44.98 114.05 -7.07
C MET A 327 44.37 115.08 -8.03
N ASN A 328 43.20 114.79 -8.61
CA ASN A 328 42.51 115.71 -9.52
C ASN A 328 42.14 117.04 -8.84
N GLN A 329 41.73 116.99 -7.56
CA GLN A 329 41.49 118.19 -6.73
C GLN A 329 42.77 119.00 -6.52
N ILE A 330 43.89 118.34 -6.16
CA ILE A 330 45.20 118.99 -5.96
C ILE A 330 45.68 119.65 -7.25
N ILE A 331 45.59 118.96 -8.39
CA ILE A 331 45.98 119.52 -9.69
C ILE A 331 45.09 120.72 -10.08
N GLY A 332 43.80 120.68 -9.75
CA GLY A 332 42.91 121.84 -9.91
C GLY A 332 43.38 123.06 -9.11
N VAL A 333 43.81 122.86 -7.86
CA VAL A 333 44.40 123.94 -7.04
C VAL A 333 45.72 124.45 -7.64
N ILE A 334 46.57 123.56 -8.18
CA ILE A 334 47.82 123.96 -8.83
C ILE A 334 47.56 124.80 -10.09
N ASP A 335 46.59 124.43 -10.91
CA ASP A 335 46.18 125.21 -12.08
C ASP A 335 45.65 126.60 -11.67
N GLU A 336 44.86 126.68 -10.59
CA GLU A 336 44.39 127.94 -10.02
C GLU A 336 45.57 128.80 -9.51
N ILE A 337 46.54 128.21 -8.80
CA ILE A 337 47.75 128.92 -8.35
C ILE A 337 48.56 129.42 -9.55
N ALA A 338 48.73 128.61 -10.59
CA ALA A 338 49.42 129.01 -11.81
C ALA A 338 48.70 130.18 -12.51
N PHE A 339 47.37 130.15 -12.58
CA PHE A 339 46.56 131.24 -13.12
C PHE A 339 46.70 132.54 -12.31
N GLN A 340 46.59 132.45 -10.97
CA GLN A 340 46.80 133.58 -10.06
C GLN A 340 48.21 134.16 -10.20
N THR A 341 49.24 133.30 -10.31
CA THR A 341 50.64 133.70 -10.51
C THR A 341 50.84 134.40 -11.85
N ASN A 342 50.21 133.91 -12.92
CA ASN A 342 50.23 134.54 -14.24
C ASN A 342 49.55 135.93 -14.22
N LEU A 343 48.45 136.11 -13.48
CA LEU A 343 47.81 137.42 -13.29
C LEU A 343 48.66 138.37 -12.44
N LEU A 344 49.27 137.89 -11.35
CA LEU A 344 50.19 138.67 -10.52
C LEU A 344 51.40 139.14 -11.32
N ALA A 345 51.99 138.25 -12.12
CA ALA A 345 53.11 138.54 -13.00
C ALA A 345 52.72 139.55 -14.11
N LEU A 346 51.52 139.44 -14.67
CA LEU A 346 50.98 140.42 -15.60
C LEU A 346 50.83 141.80 -14.96
N ASN A 347 50.23 141.87 -13.77
CA ASN A 347 50.09 143.12 -13.02
C ASN A 347 51.45 143.75 -12.69
N ALA A 348 52.42 142.94 -12.26
CA ALA A 348 53.79 143.38 -11.99
C ALA A 348 54.49 143.87 -13.27
N GLY A 349 54.29 143.19 -14.41
CA GLY A 349 54.82 143.60 -15.69
C GLY A 349 54.25 144.92 -16.19
N VAL A 350 52.95 145.16 -15.98
CA VAL A 350 52.28 146.44 -16.30
C VAL A 350 52.83 147.57 -15.43
N GLU A 351 52.99 147.36 -14.11
CA GLU A 351 53.52 148.38 -13.20
C GLU A 351 55.02 148.66 -13.47
N ALA A 352 55.80 147.63 -13.85
CA ALA A 352 57.18 147.79 -14.28
C ALA A 352 57.31 148.61 -15.58
N ALA A 353 56.40 148.43 -16.56
CA ALA A 353 56.33 149.26 -17.76
C ALA A 353 55.95 150.72 -17.44
N ARG A 354 55.09 150.92 -16.42
CA ARG A 354 54.68 152.23 -15.92
C ARG A 354 55.81 153.02 -15.25
N ALA A 355 56.77 152.31 -14.64
CA ALA A 355 57.95 152.89 -13.99
C ALA A 355 59.08 153.28 -14.97
N GLY A 356 58.93 153.05 -16.28
CA GLY A 356 59.88 153.49 -17.31
C GLY A 356 61.27 152.83 -17.21
N GLU A 357 62.35 153.61 -17.40
CA GLU A 357 63.74 153.10 -17.38
C GLU A 357 64.12 152.40 -16.05
N GLN A 358 63.55 152.83 -14.92
CA GLN A 358 63.85 152.25 -13.60
C GLN A 358 63.19 150.87 -13.38
N GLY A 359 62.17 150.52 -14.17
CA GLY A 359 61.41 149.27 -14.06
C GLY A 359 61.92 148.11 -14.94
N LYS A 360 62.91 148.33 -15.81
CA LYS A 360 63.36 147.32 -16.80
C LYS A 360 63.75 145.97 -16.21
N GLY A 361 64.47 145.96 -15.09
CA GLY A 361 64.86 144.71 -14.41
C GLY A 361 63.66 143.95 -13.84
N PHE A 362 62.68 144.67 -13.27
CA PHE A 362 61.43 144.08 -12.78
C PHE A 362 60.55 143.56 -13.91
N ALA A 363 60.53 144.23 -15.08
CA ALA A 363 59.77 143.77 -16.24
C ALA A 363 60.28 142.42 -16.77
N VAL A 364 61.60 142.19 -16.78
CA VAL A 364 62.19 140.89 -17.18
C VAL A 364 61.80 139.79 -16.20
N VAL A 365 61.91 140.04 -14.89
CA VAL A 365 61.51 139.06 -13.86
C VAL A 365 60.02 138.77 -13.94
N ALA A 366 59.17 139.79 -14.14
CA ALA A 366 57.73 139.61 -14.31
C ALA A 366 57.39 138.76 -15.54
N GLN A 367 58.10 138.93 -16.66
CA GLN A 367 57.92 138.10 -17.85
C GLN A 367 58.37 136.65 -17.61
N GLU A 368 59.50 136.42 -16.94
CA GLU A 368 60.00 135.08 -16.61
C GLU A 368 59.04 134.33 -15.66
N VAL A 369 58.52 135.02 -14.64
CA VAL A 369 57.51 134.45 -13.71
C VAL A 369 56.22 134.13 -14.47
N ARG A 370 55.83 134.97 -15.42
CA ARG A 370 54.65 134.74 -16.27
C ARG A 370 54.83 133.49 -17.15
N GLU A 371 55.98 133.35 -17.79
CA GLU A 371 56.30 132.18 -18.62
C GLU A 371 56.36 130.90 -17.79
N LEU A 372 56.94 130.95 -16.59
CA LEU A 372 56.94 129.83 -15.64
C LEU A 372 55.52 129.46 -15.19
N ALA A 373 54.66 130.45 -14.93
CA ALA A 373 53.26 130.23 -14.56
C ALA A 373 52.47 129.58 -15.72
N GLN A 374 52.68 130.03 -16.96
CA GLN A 374 52.07 129.41 -18.15
C GLN A 374 52.55 127.97 -18.36
N ARG A 375 53.86 127.70 -18.17
CA ARG A 375 54.42 126.34 -18.22
C ARG A 375 53.83 125.45 -17.13
N SER A 376 53.65 125.98 -15.92
CA SER A 376 53.05 125.26 -14.79
C SER A 376 51.58 124.93 -15.06
N ALA A 377 50.80 125.85 -15.63
CA ALA A 377 49.41 125.62 -16.03
C ALA A 377 49.31 124.54 -17.14
N ALA A 378 50.21 124.60 -18.14
CA ALA A 378 50.27 123.58 -19.20
C ALA A 378 50.59 122.19 -18.64
N ALA A 379 51.58 122.08 -17.75
CA ALA A 379 51.93 120.82 -17.08
C ALA A 379 50.80 120.32 -16.17
N ALA A 380 50.15 121.21 -15.41
CA ALA A 380 48.99 120.87 -14.58
C ALA A 380 47.85 120.29 -15.44
N LYS A 381 47.56 120.90 -16.60
CA LYS A 381 46.56 120.39 -17.55
C LYS A 381 46.92 119.01 -18.11
N GLU A 382 48.18 118.78 -18.48
CA GLU A 382 48.63 117.48 -18.98
C GLU A 382 48.53 116.38 -17.90
N ILE A 383 48.92 116.69 -16.66
CA ILE A 383 48.76 115.78 -15.52
C ILE A 383 47.28 115.51 -15.26
N LYS A 384 46.42 116.53 -15.36
CA LYS A 384 44.96 116.37 -15.22
C LYS A 384 44.39 115.40 -16.25
N GLU A 385 44.76 115.56 -17.51
CA GLU A 385 44.33 114.64 -18.58
C GLU A 385 44.81 113.20 -18.38
N LEU A 386 45.99 113.00 -17.78
CA LEU A 386 46.51 111.68 -17.42
C LEU A 386 45.76 111.06 -16.22
N ILE A 387 45.44 111.88 -15.19
CA ILE A 387 44.64 111.43 -14.03
C ILE A 387 43.21 111.10 -14.46
N ASP A 388 42.58 111.92 -15.31
CA ASP A 388 41.23 111.67 -15.82
C ASP A 388 41.17 110.34 -16.61
N ARG A 389 42.16 110.09 -17.47
CA ARG A 389 42.31 108.79 -18.14
C ARG A 389 42.53 107.65 -17.16
N SER A 390 43.42 107.82 -16.18
CA SER A 390 43.68 106.80 -15.15
C SER A 390 42.42 106.50 -14.33
N SER A 391 41.62 107.52 -13.99
CA SER A 391 40.35 107.35 -13.28
C SER A 391 39.33 106.58 -14.11
N ALA A 392 39.26 106.84 -15.42
CA ALA A 392 38.40 106.06 -16.33
C ALA A 392 38.85 104.59 -16.42
N ASP A 393 40.16 104.35 -16.46
CA ASP A 393 40.74 102.99 -16.49
C ASP A 393 40.47 102.22 -15.19
N VAL A 394 40.63 102.88 -14.04
CA VAL A 394 40.31 102.31 -12.72
C VAL A 394 38.83 101.97 -12.63
N LYS A 395 37.93 102.86 -13.07
CA LYS A 395 36.49 102.60 -13.09
C LYS A 395 36.13 101.38 -13.94
N ARG A 396 36.69 101.27 -15.15
CA ARG A 396 36.54 100.07 -15.99
C ARG A 396 37.09 98.81 -15.29
N GLY A 397 38.21 98.94 -14.58
CA GLY A 397 38.77 97.86 -13.76
C GLY A 397 37.82 97.39 -12.66
N VAL A 398 37.24 98.33 -11.91
CA VAL A 398 36.23 98.05 -10.86
C VAL A 398 35.04 97.31 -11.46
N ASP A 399 34.50 97.77 -12.59
CA ASP A 399 33.35 97.14 -13.26
C ASP A 399 33.66 95.68 -13.66
N LEU A 400 34.84 95.42 -14.23
CA LEU A 400 35.27 94.07 -14.62
C LEU A 400 35.48 93.14 -13.41
N VAL A 401 36.05 93.66 -12.31
CA VAL A 401 36.27 92.89 -11.09
C VAL A 401 34.93 92.58 -10.40
N ASN A 402 33.98 93.52 -10.40
CA ASN A 402 32.60 93.27 -9.92
C ASN A 402 31.92 92.16 -10.72
N LEU A 403 31.98 92.22 -12.05
CA LEU A 403 31.41 91.18 -12.93
C LEU A 403 32.06 89.81 -12.68
N THR A 404 33.37 89.80 -12.39
CA THR A 404 34.10 88.59 -11.99
C THR A 404 33.59 88.05 -10.65
N GLY A 405 33.34 88.93 -9.68
CA GLY A 405 32.76 88.57 -8.37
C GLY A 405 31.35 87.99 -8.47
N GLU A 406 30.49 88.56 -9.30
CA GLU A 406 29.15 88.02 -9.58
C GLU A 406 29.22 86.62 -10.22
N SER A 407 30.13 86.44 -11.17
CA SER A 407 30.37 85.16 -11.84
C SER A 407 30.86 84.09 -10.86
N LEU A 408 31.81 84.41 -9.98
CA LEU A 408 32.29 83.51 -8.93
C LEU A 408 31.20 83.17 -7.90
N SER A 409 30.36 84.14 -7.52
CA SER A 409 29.20 83.89 -6.65
C SER A 409 28.20 82.92 -7.28
N SER A 410 27.94 83.06 -8.58
CA SER A 410 27.11 82.13 -9.35
C SER A 410 27.74 80.73 -9.41
N ILE A 411 29.05 80.62 -9.65
CA ILE A 411 29.79 79.36 -9.60
C ILE A 411 29.68 78.72 -8.21
N GLY A 412 29.87 79.47 -7.13
CA GLY A 412 29.76 78.96 -5.76
C GLY A 412 28.38 78.37 -5.45
N LYS A 413 27.31 79.03 -5.89
CA LYS A 413 25.94 78.49 -5.77
C LYS A 413 25.77 77.17 -6.54
N ARG A 414 26.37 77.05 -7.74
CA ARG A 414 26.33 75.82 -8.54
C ARG A 414 27.12 74.68 -7.88
N VAL A 415 28.32 74.98 -7.36
CA VAL A 415 29.14 74.02 -6.62
C VAL A 415 28.41 73.51 -5.37
N GLY A 416 27.77 74.40 -4.61
CA GLY A 416 26.95 74.01 -3.45
C GLY A 416 25.77 73.10 -3.82
N SER A 417 25.12 73.34 -4.97
CA SER A 417 24.08 72.43 -5.49
C SER A 417 24.65 71.07 -5.90
N ILE A 418 25.84 71.04 -6.52
CA ILE A 418 26.53 69.78 -6.85
C ILE A 418 26.84 69.00 -5.56
N ASN A 419 27.36 69.66 -4.52
CA ASN A 419 27.67 69.03 -3.23
C ASN A 419 26.42 68.36 -2.61
N LYS A 420 25.28 69.04 -2.63
CA LYS A 420 23.99 68.46 -2.18
C LYS A 420 23.58 67.21 -2.97
N ASN A 421 23.74 67.23 -4.30
CA ASN A 421 23.42 66.08 -5.15
C ASN A 421 24.35 64.89 -4.87
N ILE A 422 25.66 65.14 -4.66
CA ILE A 422 26.62 64.11 -4.29
C ILE A 422 26.30 63.49 -2.93
N ALA A 423 25.86 64.29 -1.95
CA ALA A 423 25.40 63.78 -0.67
C ALA A 423 24.17 62.87 -0.80
N SER A 424 23.25 63.20 -1.71
CA SER A 424 22.11 62.34 -2.04
C SER A 424 22.56 61.03 -2.70
N LEU A 425 23.49 61.10 -3.67
CA LEU A 425 24.04 59.91 -4.33
C LEU A 425 24.74 58.97 -3.36
N THR A 426 25.47 59.53 -2.38
CA THR A 426 26.14 58.73 -1.34
C THR A 426 25.12 57.94 -0.51
N ARG A 427 24.00 58.57 -0.14
CA ARG A 427 22.91 57.90 0.57
C ARG A 427 22.28 56.79 -0.27
N SER A 428 21.95 57.07 -1.54
CA SER A 428 21.40 56.07 -2.46
C SER A 428 22.36 54.90 -2.69
N ALA A 429 23.68 55.14 -2.75
CA ALA A 429 24.68 54.08 -2.86
C ALA A 429 24.72 53.19 -1.61
N GLN A 430 24.57 53.76 -0.41
CA GLN A 430 24.49 53.01 0.85
C GLN A 430 23.23 52.12 0.88
N GLU A 431 22.08 52.67 0.46
CA GLU A 431 20.81 51.94 0.37
C GLU A 431 20.89 50.79 -0.66
N GLN A 432 21.50 51.04 -1.83
CA GLN A 432 21.74 50.01 -2.85
C GLN A 432 22.64 48.89 -2.32
N ALA A 433 23.73 49.21 -1.62
CA ALA A 433 24.62 48.21 -1.06
C ALA A 433 23.88 47.31 -0.04
N SER A 434 23.02 47.90 0.80
CA SER A 434 22.17 47.15 1.73
C SER A 434 21.20 46.23 0.98
N GLY A 435 20.49 46.76 -0.03
CA GLY A 435 19.54 45.98 -0.84
C GLY A 435 20.20 44.83 -1.60
N ILE A 436 21.40 45.04 -2.15
CA ILE A 436 22.19 43.97 -2.79
C ILE A 436 22.57 42.89 -1.76
N GLY A 437 22.91 43.27 -0.53
CA GLY A 437 23.20 42.31 0.55
C GLY A 437 22.01 41.43 0.93
N GLU A 438 20.80 42.00 0.97
CA GLU A 438 19.56 41.25 1.19
C GLU A 438 19.28 40.29 0.03
N ILE A 439 19.43 40.75 -1.21
CA ILE A 439 19.26 39.89 -2.40
C ILE A 439 20.27 38.74 -2.40
N ASN A 440 21.53 39.00 -2.07
CA ASN A 440 22.56 37.96 -1.98
C ASN A 440 22.19 36.89 -0.94
N SER A 441 21.66 37.31 0.21
CA SER A 441 21.18 36.40 1.26
C SER A 441 19.97 35.56 0.79
N ALA A 442 19.04 36.17 0.05
CA ALA A 442 17.90 35.48 -0.53
C ALA A 442 18.33 34.43 -1.58
N VAL A 443 19.29 34.76 -2.45
CA VAL A 443 19.84 33.82 -3.43
C VAL A 443 20.53 32.63 -2.75
N ARG A 444 21.29 32.85 -1.68
CA ARG A 444 21.87 31.75 -0.88
C ARG A 444 20.81 30.86 -0.25
N SER A 445 19.72 31.44 0.25
CA SER A 445 18.60 30.66 0.77
C SER A 445 17.91 29.84 -0.33
N MET A 446 17.76 30.39 -1.53
CA MET A 446 17.20 29.66 -2.67
C MET A 446 18.11 28.52 -3.13
N ASP A 447 19.43 28.70 -3.11
CA ASP A 447 20.41 27.64 -3.39
C ASP A 447 20.27 26.49 -2.40
N GLN A 448 20.21 26.79 -1.09
CA GLN A 448 20.01 25.76 -0.05
C GLN A 448 18.70 24.98 -0.25
N ILE A 449 17.60 25.66 -0.56
CA ILE A 449 16.31 25.00 -0.85
C ILE A 449 16.41 24.15 -2.12
N THR A 450 17.13 24.62 -3.14
CA THR A 450 17.32 23.88 -4.39
C THR A 450 18.09 22.59 -4.16
N GLN A 451 19.15 22.63 -3.35
CA GLN A 451 19.89 21.43 -2.94
C GLN A 451 19.04 20.47 -2.09
N GLN A 452 18.22 21.00 -1.19
CA GLN A 452 17.31 20.19 -0.39
C GLN A 452 16.23 19.52 -1.25
N ASN A 453 15.70 20.23 -2.25
CA ASN A 453 14.77 19.66 -3.23
C ASN A 453 15.43 18.55 -4.04
N ALA A 454 16.70 18.71 -4.45
CA ALA A 454 17.43 17.66 -5.16
C ALA A 454 17.55 16.40 -4.30
N ALA A 455 17.97 16.54 -3.04
CA ALA A 455 18.06 15.42 -2.10
C ALA A 455 16.69 14.74 -1.84
N LEU A 456 15.63 15.54 -1.67
CA LEU A 456 14.26 15.03 -1.52
C LEU A 456 13.81 14.26 -2.77
N MET A 457 14.19 14.68 -3.97
CA MET A 457 13.84 13.97 -5.19
C MET A 457 14.57 12.64 -5.34
N GLU A 458 15.83 12.55 -4.91
CA GLU A 458 16.54 11.27 -4.83
C GLU A 458 15.87 10.29 -3.86
N GLU A 459 15.49 10.77 -2.67
CA GLU A 459 14.77 9.96 -1.66
C GLU A 459 13.38 9.53 -2.16
N ALA A 460 12.65 10.43 -2.81
CA ALA A 460 11.35 10.14 -3.42
C ALA A 460 11.48 9.07 -4.51
N ASN A 461 12.50 9.18 -5.37
CA ASN A 461 12.75 8.19 -6.42
C ASN A 461 13.10 6.82 -5.84
N ALA A 462 13.91 6.76 -4.78
CA ALA A 462 14.20 5.50 -4.07
C ALA A 462 12.92 4.89 -3.45
N SER A 463 12.06 5.72 -2.87
CA SER A 463 10.77 5.29 -2.30
C SER A 463 9.81 4.76 -3.36
N VAL A 464 9.74 5.42 -4.51
CA VAL A 464 8.97 4.98 -5.70
C VAL A 464 9.47 3.62 -6.20
N GLN A 465 10.78 3.41 -6.31
CA GLN A 465 11.35 2.12 -6.71
C GLN A 465 10.97 1.01 -5.73
N SER A 466 11.05 1.30 -4.42
CA SER A 466 10.63 0.36 -3.37
C SER A 466 9.15 0.02 -3.45
N LEU A 467 8.28 1.01 -3.61
CA LEU A 467 6.83 0.81 -3.78
C LEU A 467 6.49 0.02 -5.05
N SER A 468 7.18 0.31 -6.16
CA SER A 468 7.03 -0.43 -7.41
C SER A 468 7.39 -1.91 -7.23
N ALA A 469 8.50 -2.20 -6.53
CA ALA A 469 8.91 -3.56 -6.21
C ALA A 469 7.90 -4.28 -5.29
N ILE A 470 7.36 -3.58 -4.27
CA ILE A 470 6.33 -4.13 -3.37
C ILE A 470 5.05 -4.43 -4.15
N SER A 471 4.56 -3.50 -4.97
CA SER A 471 3.38 -3.68 -5.82
C SER A 471 3.56 -4.85 -6.79
N GLY A 472 4.72 -4.95 -7.45
CA GLY A 472 5.05 -6.09 -8.31
C GLY A 472 5.06 -7.43 -7.57
N ARG A 473 5.58 -7.47 -6.35
CA ARG A 473 5.56 -8.67 -5.49
C ARG A 473 4.14 -9.04 -5.06
N LEU A 474 3.29 -8.06 -4.71
CA LEU A 474 1.89 -8.31 -4.37
C LEU A 474 1.12 -8.86 -5.57
N ALA A 475 1.29 -8.26 -6.76
CA ALA A 475 0.71 -8.76 -8.01
C ALA A 475 1.14 -10.21 -8.29
N ALA A 476 2.42 -10.54 -8.08
CA ALA A 476 2.92 -11.90 -8.26
C ALA A 476 2.37 -12.90 -7.22
N LEU A 477 2.11 -12.46 -5.98
CA LEU A 477 1.48 -13.31 -4.95
C LEU A 477 0.01 -13.57 -5.26
N ILE A 478 -0.73 -12.55 -5.70
CA ILE A 478 -2.13 -12.66 -6.10
C ILE A 478 -2.25 -13.53 -7.37
N GLY A 479 -1.33 -13.36 -8.31
CA GLY A 479 -1.27 -14.15 -9.55
C GLY A 479 -1.03 -15.65 -9.35
N ARG A 480 -0.72 -16.11 -8.12
CA ARG A 480 -0.71 -17.55 -7.78
C ARG A 480 -2.13 -18.12 -7.64
N PHE A 481 -3.12 -17.27 -7.37
CA PHE A 481 -4.51 -17.66 -7.28
C PHE A 481 -5.18 -17.53 -8.64
N ARG A 482 -5.98 -18.54 -9.00
CA ARG A 482 -6.85 -18.48 -10.17
C ARG A 482 -8.16 -17.85 -9.76
N ILE A 483 -8.49 -16.72 -10.40
CA ILE A 483 -9.68 -15.93 -10.13
C ILE A 483 -10.41 -15.73 -11.47
N ALA A 484 -11.75 -15.79 -11.48
CA ALA A 484 -12.55 -15.50 -12.65
C ALA A 484 -12.26 -14.06 -13.13
N GLY A 485 -11.98 -13.90 -14.41
CA GLY A 485 -11.62 -12.61 -15.04
C GLY A 485 -10.12 -12.35 -15.21
N SER A 486 -9.21 -13.08 -14.53
CA SER A 486 -7.75 -12.86 -14.65
C SER A 486 -7.16 -13.23 -16.02
N HIS A 487 -7.91 -13.89 -16.91
CA HIS A 487 -7.42 -14.36 -18.21
C HIS A 487 -7.77 -13.47 -19.42
N GLN A 488 -8.44 -12.32 -19.25
CA GLN A 488 -8.91 -11.54 -20.41
C GLN A 488 -8.11 -10.28 -20.78
N ASN A 489 -7.11 -9.83 -20.00
CA ASN A 489 -6.39 -8.58 -20.33
C ASN A 489 -4.87 -8.70 -20.54
N ALA A 490 -4.32 -9.90 -20.72
CA ALA A 490 -2.92 -10.05 -21.15
C ALA A 490 -2.81 -10.05 -22.69
N THR A 491 -3.33 -9.01 -23.35
CA THR A 491 -2.89 -8.67 -24.70
C THR A 491 -1.71 -7.71 -24.53
N PRO A 492 -0.47 -8.08 -24.89
CA PRO A 492 0.64 -7.13 -24.82
C PRO A 492 0.33 -5.99 -25.79
N ALA A 493 0.12 -4.80 -25.24
CA ALA A 493 -0.01 -3.59 -26.03
C ALA A 493 1.26 -3.43 -26.88
N SER A 494 1.08 -3.50 -28.20
CA SER A 494 2.13 -3.27 -29.18
C SER A 494 2.80 -1.92 -28.93
N PRO A 495 4.12 -1.77 -29.05
CA PRO A 495 4.79 -0.50 -28.80
C PRO A 495 4.33 0.51 -29.86
N ILE A 496 3.75 1.62 -29.42
CA ILE A 496 3.47 2.77 -30.27
C ILE A 496 4.82 3.30 -30.76
N ARG A 497 5.08 3.09 -32.04
CA ARG A 497 6.22 3.63 -32.77
C ARG A 497 6.09 5.15 -32.78
N LYS A 498 6.90 5.86 -31.99
CA LYS A 498 7.07 7.31 -32.11
C LYS A 498 7.58 7.63 -33.52
N THR A 499 6.75 8.22 -34.36
CA THR A 499 7.18 8.92 -35.57
C THR A 499 7.76 10.27 -35.15
N ALA A 500 9.06 10.45 -35.38
CA ALA A 500 9.71 11.75 -35.32
C ALA A 500 9.26 12.60 -36.51
N ALA A 501 8.96 13.88 -36.24
CA ALA A 501 8.95 14.98 -37.18
C ALA A 501 9.75 16.13 -36.55
#